data_AF-A0A5J4QBP9-F1
#
_entry.id   AF-A0A5J4QBP9-F1
#
_cell.length_a   1.000
_cell.length_b   1.000
_cell.length_c   1.000
_cell.angle_alpha   90.00
_cell.angle_beta   90.00
_cell.angle_gamma   90.00
#
_symmetry.space_group_name_H-M   'P 1'
#
loop_
_entity.id
_entity.type
_entity.pdbx_description
1 polymer ?
#
loop_
_entity_poly.entity_id
_entity_poly.type
_entity_poly.pdbx_seq_one_letter_code
_entity_poly.pdbx_strand_id
1 'polypeptide(L)'
;MGKTEQEQSDAMKRYIREVFIPSYAGNFNKGLDANDILFYGKIHFNRERSQKASFMHCHLIVSRKDQSNKKKLSPVTNHRNTTKGAIKGGFDRKTLFQQAESGFDKLFGYGR
;
A
#
# COMPACT_ATOMS: atom_id res chain seq x y z
N MET A 1 -12.98 0.04 -11.94
CA MET A 1 -13.20 -0.64 -10.64
C MET A 1 -14.35 -1.65 -10.63
N GLY A 2 -15.06 -1.93 -11.74
CA GLY A 2 -16.14 -2.93 -11.73
C GLY A 2 -17.49 -2.40 -11.24
N LYS A 3 -18.57 -3.06 -11.64
CA LYS A 3 -19.96 -2.73 -11.29
C LYS A 3 -20.47 -3.56 -10.11
N THR A 4 -19.98 -4.79 -9.94
CA THR A 4 -20.37 -5.69 -8.85
C THR A 4 -19.37 -5.65 -7.70
N GLU A 5 -19.76 -6.05 -6.49
CA GLU A 5 -18.84 -6.15 -5.34
C GLU A 5 -17.68 -7.12 -5.63
N GLN A 6 -17.94 -8.20 -6.37
CA GLN A 6 -16.90 -9.16 -6.75
C GLN A 6 -15.86 -8.51 -7.69
N GLU A 7 -16.30 -7.84 -8.74
CA GLU A 7 -15.40 -7.14 -9.67
C GLU A 7 -14.62 -6.03 -8.96
N GLN A 8 -15.27 -5.32 -8.03
CA GLN A 8 -14.63 -4.31 -7.18
C GLN A 8 -13.57 -4.91 -6.25
N SER A 9 -13.88 -6.06 -5.62
CA SER A 9 -12.95 -6.81 -4.79
C SER A 9 -11.71 -7.25 -5.58
N ASP A 10 -11.91 -7.80 -6.77
CA ASP A 10 -10.82 -8.29 -7.60
C ASP A 10 -9.97 -7.13 -8.16
N ALA A 11 -10.59 -6.02 -8.55
CA ALA A 11 -9.87 -4.80 -8.92
C ALA A 11 -9.05 -4.23 -7.75
N MET A 12 -9.61 -4.21 -6.53
CA MET A 12 -8.90 -3.75 -5.33
C MET A 12 -7.73 -4.67 -4.98
N LYS A 13 -7.90 -6.01 -5.04
CA LYS A 13 -6.80 -6.97 -4.85
C LYS A 13 -5.69 -6.75 -5.87
N ARG A 14 -6.05 -6.50 -7.14
CA ARG A 14 -5.10 -6.22 -8.21
C ARG A 14 -4.31 -4.95 -7.91
N TYR A 15 -4.98 -3.85 -7.58
CA TYR A 15 -4.34 -2.60 -7.19
C TYR A 15 -3.39 -2.77 -6.00
N ILE A 16 -3.81 -3.50 -4.96
CA ILE A 16 -2.96 -3.74 -3.78
C ILE A 16 -1.68 -4.46 -4.19
N ARG A 17 -1.78 -5.52 -5.00
CA ARG A 17 -0.63 -6.36 -5.39
C ARG A 17 0.27 -5.72 -6.45
N GLU A 18 -0.29 -5.04 -7.44
CA GLU A 18 0.46 -4.49 -8.57
C GLU A 18 0.99 -3.07 -8.31
N VAL A 19 0.36 -2.31 -7.41
CA VAL A 19 0.70 -0.90 -7.19
C VAL A 19 1.08 -0.62 -5.74
N PHE A 20 0.17 -0.88 -4.80
CA PHE A 20 0.35 -0.41 -3.43
C PHE A 20 1.51 -1.10 -2.71
N ILE A 21 1.54 -2.44 -2.71
CA ILE A 21 2.58 -3.21 -2.01
C ILE A 21 3.98 -3.00 -2.61
N PRO A 22 4.17 -2.99 -3.96
CA PRO A 22 5.45 -2.62 -4.55
C PRO A 22 5.91 -1.21 -4.14
N SER A 23 5.01 -0.22 -4.17
CA SER A 23 5.33 1.16 -3.73
C SER A 23 5.68 1.20 -2.25
N TYR A 24 4.95 0.46 -1.41
CA TYR A 24 5.21 0.35 0.03
C TYR A 24 6.59 -0.27 0.31
N ALA A 25 6.95 -1.34 -0.39
CA ALA A 25 8.24 -2.02 -0.24
C ALA A 25 9.42 -1.11 -0.63
N GLY A 26 9.33 -0.52 -1.83
CA GLY A 26 10.39 0.34 -2.37
C GLY A 26 10.65 1.58 -1.52
N ASN A 27 9.62 2.12 -0.88
CA ASN A 27 9.72 3.33 -0.04
C ASN A 27 10.63 3.14 1.18
N PHE A 28 10.90 1.90 1.60
CA PHE A 28 11.86 1.66 2.68
C PHE A 28 13.32 1.96 2.29
N ASN A 29 13.64 1.99 1.00
CA ASN A 29 15.00 2.11 0.46
C ASN A 29 15.97 1.04 1.03
N LYS A 30 15.49 -0.18 1.21
CA LYS A 30 16.25 -1.33 1.77
C LYS A 30 16.42 -2.49 0.79
N GLY A 31 16.23 -2.24 -0.50
CA GLY A 31 16.17 -3.28 -1.53
C GLY A 31 15.12 -4.33 -1.17
N LEU A 32 13.90 -3.87 -0.90
CA LEU A 32 12.73 -4.71 -0.63
C LEU A 32 11.84 -4.69 -1.86
N ASP A 33 11.28 -5.83 -2.21
CA ASP A 33 10.24 -5.96 -3.23
C ASP A 33 8.89 -6.35 -2.62
N ALA A 34 7.89 -6.55 -3.47
CA ALA A 34 6.54 -6.88 -3.04
C ALA A 34 6.44 -8.25 -2.33
N ASN A 35 7.29 -9.22 -2.70
CA ASN A 35 7.30 -10.55 -2.10
C ASN A 35 7.88 -10.51 -0.68
N ASP A 36 8.80 -9.58 -0.41
CA ASP A 36 9.33 -9.37 0.94
C ASP A 36 8.28 -8.86 1.94
N ILE A 37 7.14 -8.33 1.47
CA ILE A 37 6.11 -7.76 2.33
C ILE A 37 5.06 -8.82 2.66
N LEU A 38 5.08 -9.28 3.92
CA LEU A 38 4.02 -10.11 4.46
C LEU A 38 2.85 -9.23 4.95
N PHE A 39 1.66 -9.43 4.38
CA PHE A 39 0.47 -8.68 4.77
C PHE A 39 -0.81 -9.52 4.71
N TYR A 40 -1.80 -9.09 5.48
CA TYR A 40 -3.19 -9.55 5.43
C TYR A 40 -4.08 -8.38 5.00
N GLY A 41 -5.02 -8.63 4.10
CA GLY A 41 -5.95 -7.62 3.60
C GLY A 41 -7.40 -8.04 3.74
N LYS A 42 -8.26 -7.14 4.22
CA LYS A 42 -9.72 -7.33 4.28
C LYS A 42 -10.43 -6.18 3.56
N ILE A 43 -11.28 -6.51 2.60
CA ILE A 43 -12.07 -5.54 1.83
C ILE A 43 -13.47 -5.46 2.43
N HIS A 44 -13.98 -4.25 2.61
CA HIS A 44 -15.29 -3.93 3.16
C HIS A 44 -16.04 -3.03 2.17
N PHE A 45 -17.35 -3.25 2.02
CA PHE A 45 -18.22 -2.48 1.12
C PHE A 45 -19.10 -1.46 1.84
N ASN A 46 -19.32 -1.64 3.14
CA ASN A 46 -20.23 -0.82 3.94
C ASN A 46 -19.46 -0.03 5.00
N ARG A 47 -19.95 1.18 5.29
CA ARG A 47 -19.64 1.91 6.53
C ARG A 47 -20.95 2.05 7.29
N GLU A 48 -21.03 1.54 8.52
CA GLU A 48 -22.23 1.57 9.36
C GLU A 48 -22.81 2.99 9.58
N ARG A 49 -22.03 4.04 9.32
CA ARG A 49 -22.42 5.44 9.50
C ARG A 49 -23.02 6.16 8.27
N SER A 50 -23.22 5.51 7.13
CA SER A 50 -23.75 6.21 5.94
C SER A 50 -24.62 5.34 5.05
N GLN A 51 -25.84 5.83 4.75
CA GLN A 51 -26.77 5.24 3.79
C GLN A 51 -26.47 5.62 2.32
N LYS A 52 -25.49 6.49 2.05
CA LYS A 52 -25.19 6.99 0.69
C LYS A 52 -23.75 6.71 0.28
N ALA A 53 -23.62 6.20 -0.94
CA ALA A 53 -22.41 5.86 -1.70
C ALA A 53 -21.64 4.61 -1.24
N SER A 54 -21.25 3.78 -2.22
CA SER A 54 -20.35 2.64 -2.04
C SER A 54 -19.04 3.11 -1.39
N PHE A 55 -18.78 2.67 -0.16
CA PHE A 55 -17.53 2.93 0.56
C PHE A 55 -16.63 1.70 0.52
N MET A 56 -16.40 1.15 -0.67
CA MET A 56 -15.44 0.07 -0.77
C MET A 56 -14.07 0.55 -0.25
N HIS A 57 -13.57 -0.09 0.80
CA HIS A 57 -12.27 0.20 1.39
C HIS A 57 -11.58 -1.09 1.83
N CYS A 58 -10.26 -1.04 1.98
CA CYS A 58 -9.47 -2.17 2.44
C CYS A 58 -8.67 -1.81 3.69
N HIS A 59 -8.63 -2.72 4.66
CA HIS A 59 -7.69 -2.69 5.77
C HIS A 59 -6.53 -3.63 5.45
N LEU A 60 -5.31 -3.09 5.48
CA LEU A 60 -4.08 -3.86 5.30
C LEU A 60 -3.33 -3.91 6.64
N ILE A 61 -3.06 -5.12 7.12
CA ILE A 61 -2.21 -5.39 8.28
C ILE A 61 -0.89 -5.93 7.74
N VAL A 62 0.20 -5.21 7.97
CA VAL A 62 1.53 -5.57 7.47
C VAL A 62 2.40 -6.05 8.63
N SER A 63 3.16 -7.11 8.40
CA SER A 63 4.14 -7.61 9.36
C SER A 63 5.18 -6.53 9.68
N ARG A 64 5.59 -6.46 10.94
CA ARG A 64 6.65 -5.55 11.40
C ARG A 64 8.00 -5.84 10.76
N LYS A 65 8.20 -7.05 10.25
CA LYS A 65 9.41 -7.51 9.57
C LYS A 65 9.08 -8.02 8.17
N ASP A 66 10.08 -8.01 7.31
CA ASP A 66 10.02 -8.68 6.02
C ASP A 66 9.78 -10.19 6.18
N GLN A 67 9.44 -10.85 5.08
CA GLN A 67 9.19 -12.30 5.04
C GLN A 67 10.38 -13.11 5.60
N SER A 68 11.61 -12.63 5.40
CA SER A 68 12.83 -13.28 5.92
C SER A 68 13.11 -13.03 7.42
N ASN A 69 12.32 -12.19 8.09
CA ASN A 69 12.48 -11.75 9.48
C ASN A 69 13.78 -10.96 9.80
N LYS A 70 14.47 -10.44 8.78
CA LYS A 70 15.76 -9.73 8.88
C LYS A 70 15.61 -8.21 8.90
N LYS A 71 14.73 -7.64 8.07
CA LYS A 71 14.57 -6.19 7.88
C LYS A 71 13.32 -5.69 8.63
N LYS A 72 13.49 -4.66 9.46
CA LYS A 72 12.35 -3.99 10.13
C LYS A 72 11.63 -3.04 9.16
N LEU A 73 10.30 -3.16 9.11
CA LEU A 73 9.38 -2.36 8.29
C LEU A 73 8.61 -1.41 9.21
N SER A 74 9.15 -0.21 9.44
CA SER A 74 8.51 0.80 10.28
C SER A 74 8.11 2.02 9.46
N PRO A 75 6.82 2.16 9.07
CA PRO A 75 6.35 3.29 8.26
C PRO A 75 6.19 4.60 9.05
N VAL A 76 6.40 4.56 10.37
CA VAL A 76 6.28 5.71 11.30
C VAL A 76 7.67 6.23 11.72
N THR A 77 8.72 5.88 10.98
CA THR A 77 10.06 6.40 11.24
C THR A 77 10.17 7.89 10.86
N ASN A 78 11.02 8.63 11.57
CA ASN A 78 11.36 10.01 11.20
C ASN A 78 12.41 10.09 10.07
N HIS A 79 13.06 8.96 9.75
CA HIS A 79 14.00 8.88 8.64
C HIS A 79 13.23 8.68 7.33
N ARG A 80 13.48 9.47 6.28
CA ARG A 80 12.77 9.37 5.00
C ARG A 80 13.65 8.84 3.88
N ASN A 81 14.72 9.58 3.58
CA ASN A 81 15.74 9.22 2.58
C ASN A 81 17.13 9.47 3.18
N THR A 82 17.38 8.95 4.38
CA THR A 82 18.66 9.15 5.04
C THR A 82 19.72 8.34 4.33
N THR A 83 20.69 9.01 3.70
CA THR A 83 21.81 8.37 2.99
C THR A 83 23.12 8.41 3.79
N LYS A 84 23.17 9.20 4.87
CA LYS A 84 24.35 9.43 5.72
C LYS A 84 24.15 8.87 7.13
N GLY A 85 25.21 8.28 7.69
CA GLY A 85 25.21 7.70 9.04
C GLY A 85 24.85 6.22 9.08
N ALA A 86 24.68 5.68 10.30
CA ALA A 86 24.43 4.26 10.52
C ALA A 86 23.05 3.79 10.02
N ILE A 87 22.08 4.71 9.91
CA ILE A 87 20.74 4.43 9.40
C ILE A 87 20.65 4.87 7.95
N LYS A 88 20.73 3.91 7.04
CA LYS A 88 20.50 4.11 5.60
C LYS A 88 19.07 3.69 5.25
N GLY A 89 18.34 4.59 4.58
CA GLY A 89 16.94 4.41 4.19
C GLY A 89 15.95 5.23 5.01
N GLY A 90 14.68 4.84 5.01
CA GLY A 90 13.61 5.56 5.69
C GLY A 90 12.25 5.19 5.15
N PHE A 91 11.21 5.97 5.47
CA PHE A 91 9.89 5.81 4.87
C PHE A 91 9.20 7.17 4.76
N ASP A 92 8.82 7.58 3.55
CA ASP A 92 8.08 8.80 3.31
C ASP A 92 6.63 8.52 2.98
N ARG A 93 5.75 8.79 3.96
CA ARG A 93 4.30 8.62 3.81
C ARG A 93 3.72 9.49 2.69
N LYS A 94 4.25 10.70 2.46
CA LYS A 94 3.75 11.58 1.39
C LYS A 94 4.06 10.97 0.03
N THR A 95 5.28 10.49 -0.16
CA THR A 95 5.70 9.81 -1.39
C THR A 95 4.85 8.56 -1.63
N LEU A 96 4.57 7.76 -0.59
CA LEU A 96 3.70 6.59 -0.73
C LEU A 96 2.32 6.99 -1.25
N PHE A 97 1.68 7.99 -0.65
CA PHE A 97 0.34 8.42 -1.07
C PHE A 97 0.34 8.91 -2.52
N GLN A 98 1.32 9.72 -2.91
CA GLN A 98 1.45 10.18 -4.29
C GLN A 98 1.66 9.04 -5.29
N GLN A 99 2.51 8.07 -4.96
CA GLN A 99 2.75 6.90 -5.81
C GLN A 99 1.52 6.00 -5.91
N ALA A 100 0.84 5.76 -4.79
CA ALA A 100 -0.38 4.97 -4.71
C ALA A 100 -1.48 5.61 -5.56
N GLU A 101 -1.70 6.92 -5.42
CA GLU A 101 -2.67 7.69 -6.19
C GLU A 101 -2.35 7.68 -7.70
N SER A 102 -1.12 8.04 -8.07
CA SER A 102 -0.72 8.04 -9.49
C SER A 102 -0.78 6.64 -10.11
N GLY A 103 -0.41 5.61 -9.35
CA GLY A 103 -0.49 4.23 -9.80
C GLY A 103 -1.93 3.73 -9.92
N PHE A 104 -2.83 4.16 -9.03
CA PHE A 104 -4.27 3.91 -9.15
C PHE A 104 -4.81 4.52 -10.45
N ASP A 105 -4.52 5.80 -10.68
CA ASP A 105 -4.99 6.53 -11.85
C ASP A 105 -4.52 5.85 -13.14
N LYS A 106 -3.25 5.46 -13.22
CA LYS A 106 -2.70 4.71 -14.35
C LYS A 106 -3.32 3.33 -14.53
N LEU A 107 -3.48 2.56 -13.44
CA LEU A 107 -3.98 1.19 -13.50
C LEU A 107 -5.44 1.13 -13.99
N PHE A 108 -6.25 2.12 -13.61
CA PHE A 108 -7.67 2.15 -13.95
C PHE A 108 -8.04 3.18 -15.01
N GLY A 109 -7.07 3.91 -15.57
CA GLY A 109 -7.30 4.94 -16.58
C GLY A 109 -8.12 6.12 -16.06
N TYR A 110 -7.98 6.46 -14.77
CA TYR A 110 -8.70 7.57 -14.16
C TYR A 110 -7.99 8.89 -14.49
N GLY A 111 -8.63 9.74 -15.30
CA GLY A 111 -8.18 11.11 -15.52
C GLY A 111 -8.69 12.00 -14.39
N ARG A 112 -7.76 12.56 -13.60
CA ARG A 112 -8.07 13.57 -12.58
C ARG A 112 -8.29 14.93 -13.20
#